data_AF-A0A670ZFH3-F1
#
_entry.id   AF-A0A670ZFH3-F1
#
_cell.length_a   1.000
_cell.length_b   1.000
_cell.length_c   1.000
_cell.angle_alpha   90.00
_cell.angle_beta   90.00
_cell.angle_gamma   90.00
#
_symmetry.space_group_name_H-M   'P 1'
#
loop_
_entity.id
_entity.type
_entity.pdbx_description
1 polymer ?
#
loop_
_entity_poly.entity_id
_entity_poly.type
_entity_poly.pdbx_seq_one_letter_code
_entity_poly.pdbx_strand_id
1 'polypeptide(L)'
;MGDPRELCPHLDCIGEVTKDDMLFKSKGTCQSCGAGGPNLWACLQVGCHYVGCGESFADHSTLHAQAKKHNLTVNLTTFRVWCYACEKEVFLDQNLASHPTNLPSKYMEQDAVPPAHLLKAVPIAVADEGESESEDDDLKPRGLTGMKNLGNSCYMNAALQALSNCPPLTQFFLECGGLVRTDKKPALCKSYQKLISEVWHKKR
;
A
#
# COMPACT_ATOMS: atom_id res chain seq x y z
N MET A 1 7.16 -11.12 16.71
CA MET A 1 6.87 -9.97 17.58
C MET A 1 7.94 -8.93 17.30
N GLY A 2 7.59 -7.82 16.66
CA GLY A 2 8.54 -6.72 16.43
C GLY A 2 8.83 -5.99 17.73
N ASP A 3 10.06 -5.51 17.89
CA ASP A 3 10.49 -4.75 19.06
C ASP A 3 9.72 -3.41 19.14
N PRO A 4 9.01 -3.10 20.23
CA PRO A 4 8.30 -1.82 20.38
C PRO A 4 9.23 -0.58 20.33
N ARG A 5 10.55 -0.76 20.32
CA ARG A 5 11.55 0.29 20.09
C ARG A 5 11.75 0.67 18.61
N GLU A 6 11.12 -0.03 17.68
CA GLU A 6 11.20 0.29 16.23
C GLU A 6 10.30 1.47 15.84
N LEU A 7 9.28 1.76 16.64
CA LEU A 7 8.31 2.81 16.39
C LEU A 7 8.91 4.21 16.59
N CYS A 8 8.60 5.10 15.65
CA CYS A 8 9.00 6.49 15.76
C CYS A 8 8.02 7.23 16.69
N PRO A 9 8.47 7.79 17.83
CA PRO A 9 7.60 8.50 18.77
C PRO A 9 7.00 9.78 18.17
N HIS A 10 7.54 10.25 17.05
CA HIS A 10 7.01 11.43 16.36
C HIS A 10 5.76 11.12 15.53
N LEU A 11 5.43 9.84 15.28
CA LEU A 11 4.21 9.47 14.55
C LEU A 11 2.95 9.94 15.27
N ASP A 12 2.97 10.01 16.60
CA ASP A 12 1.85 10.51 17.41
C ASP A 12 1.61 12.03 17.20
N CYS A 13 2.57 12.74 16.60
CA CYS A 13 2.42 14.15 16.25
C CYS A 13 1.72 14.36 14.89
N ILE A 14 1.43 13.28 14.15
CA ILE A 14 0.64 13.35 12.92
C ILE A 14 -0.83 13.48 13.32
N GLY A 15 -1.45 14.59 12.97
CA GLY A 15 -2.90 14.76 13.13
C GLY A 15 -3.66 14.15 11.97
N GLU A 16 -4.99 14.29 11.98
CA GLU A 16 -5.83 13.85 10.86
C GLU A 16 -5.41 14.56 9.56
N VAL A 17 -4.90 13.77 8.62
CA VAL A 17 -4.61 14.23 7.27
C VAL A 17 -5.88 14.13 6.45
N THR A 18 -6.51 15.27 6.16
CA THR A 18 -7.72 15.30 5.34
C THR A 18 -7.39 15.18 3.86
N LYS A 19 -8.35 14.69 3.08
CA LYS A 19 -8.24 14.61 1.62
C LYS A 19 -7.97 15.99 0.99
N ASP A 20 -8.62 17.03 1.51
CA ASP A 20 -8.45 18.40 1.03
C ASP A 20 -7.05 18.95 1.30
N ASP A 21 -6.44 18.59 2.44
CA ASP A 21 -5.06 18.97 2.76
C ASP A 21 -4.06 18.33 1.80
N MET A 22 -4.23 17.03 1.52
CA MET A 22 -3.39 16.34 0.53
C MET A 22 -3.58 16.87 -0.89
N LEU A 23 -4.81 17.20 -1.28
CA LEU A 23 -5.10 17.88 -2.55
C LEU A 23 -4.38 19.22 -2.64
N PHE A 24 -4.40 20.03 -1.57
CA PHE A 24 -3.69 21.30 -1.54
C PHE A 24 -2.16 21.12 -1.67
N LYS A 25 -1.59 20.17 -0.94
CA LYS A 25 -0.14 19.88 -0.97
C LYS A 25 0.33 19.28 -2.30
N SER A 26 -0.56 18.60 -3.02
CA SER A 26 -0.24 17.98 -4.32
C SER A 26 -0.08 18.96 -5.49
N LYS A 27 -0.15 20.29 -5.27
CA LYS A 27 0.01 21.34 -6.30
C LYS A 27 1.40 21.40 -6.98
N GLY A 28 2.25 20.38 -6.78
CA GLY A 28 3.32 20.01 -7.72
C GLY A 28 4.54 20.92 -7.76
N THR A 29 4.68 21.87 -6.82
CA THR A 29 5.84 22.76 -6.73
C THR A 29 6.27 23.00 -5.28
N CYS A 30 7.57 23.21 -5.08
CA CYS A 30 8.15 23.65 -3.82
C CYS A 30 7.75 25.10 -3.53
N GLN A 31 7.28 25.36 -2.31
CA GLN A 31 6.81 26.69 -1.91
C GLN A 31 7.94 27.73 -1.74
N SER A 32 9.20 27.29 -1.64
CA SER A 32 10.35 28.18 -1.44
C SER A 32 11.11 28.53 -2.73
N CYS A 33 11.24 27.61 -3.67
CA CYS A 33 11.98 27.86 -4.93
C CYS A 33 11.20 27.55 -6.21
N GLY A 34 9.94 27.12 -6.11
CA GLY A 34 9.14 26.76 -7.28
C GLY A 34 9.56 25.48 -8.00
N ALA A 35 10.59 24.77 -7.51
CA ALA A 35 11.02 23.49 -8.09
C ALA A 35 9.85 22.51 -8.14
N GLY A 36 9.58 21.96 -9.32
CA GLY A 36 8.55 20.93 -9.53
C GLY A 36 9.18 19.56 -9.80
N GLY A 37 8.31 18.57 -10.00
CA GLY A 37 8.73 17.21 -10.36
C GLY A 37 8.73 16.22 -9.19
N PRO A 38 9.36 15.04 -9.36
CA PRO A 38 9.46 14.06 -8.29
C PRO A 38 10.33 14.59 -7.14
N ASN A 39 10.13 14.08 -5.93
CA ASN A 39 10.85 14.48 -4.70
C ASN A 39 10.41 15.81 -4.06
N LEU A 40 9.11 16.10 -4.15
CA LEU A 40 8.46 17.05 -3.26
C LEU A 40 8.03 16.34 -1.98
N TRP A 41 8.24 17.01 -0.85
CA TRP A 41 7.98 16.49 0.48
C TRP A 41 6.99 17.40 1.20
N ALA A 42 5.85 16.83 1.60
CA ALA A 42 4.84 17.53 2.36
C ALA A 42 5.07 17.32 3.85
N CYS A 43 5.02 18.41 4.63
CA CYS A 43 5.05 18.34 6.08
C CYS A 43 3.80 17.65 6.63
N LEU A 44 3.97 16.77 7.62
CA LEU A 44 2.88 16.04 8.30
C LEU A 44 2.49 16.64 9.66
N GLN A 45 3.11 17.76 10.05
CA GLN A 45 2.73 18.45 11.28
C GLN A 45 1.31 19.03 11.16
N VAL A 46 0.51 18.86 12.22
CA VAL A 46 -0.83 19.44 12.32
C VAL A 46 -0.83 20.93 12.01
N GLY A 47 -1.69 21.36 11.08
CA GLY A 47 -1.82 22.76 10.66
C GLY A 47 -0.69 23.29 9.78
N CYS A 48 0.25 22.44 9.34
CA CYS A 48 1.33 22.85 8.45
C CYS A 48 1.08 22.41 7.01
N HIS A 49 0.83 23.35 6.10
CA HIS A 49 0.58 23.07 4.68
C HIS A 49 1.84 23.11 3.81
N TYR A 50 3.02 23.13 4.42
CA TYR A 50 4.27 23.33 3.70
C TYR A 50 4.65 22.14 2.80
N VAL A 51 5.20 22.46 1.63
CA VAL A 51 5.77 21.51 0.66
C VAL A 51 7.14 22.01 0.22
N GLY A 52 8.17 21.22 0.52
CA GLY A 52 9.57 21.51 0.19
C GLY A 52 10.10 20.57 -0.90
N CYS A 53 11.13 21.02 -1.63
CA CYS A 53 11.92 20.12 -2.47
C CYS A 53 12.94 19.37 -1.61
N GLY A 54 13.28 18.13 -1.99
CA GLY A 54 14.37 17.38 -1.36
C GLY A 54 15.75 17.73 -1.93
N GLU A 55 16.72 16.87 -1.61
CA GLU A 55 18.15 16.99 -1.97
C GLU A 55 18.44 17.09 -3.47
N SER A 56 17.51 16.65 -4.34
CA SER A 56 17.65 16.86 -5.79
C SER A 56 17.62 18.34 -6.22
N PHE A 57 17.28 19.24 -5.29
CA PHE A 57 17.26 20.69 -5.47
C PHE A 57 17.96 21.37 -4.29
N ALA A 58 17.28 22.26 -3.57
CA ALA A 58 17.83 23.03 -2.45
C ALA A 58 17.44 22.49 -1.07
N ASP A 59 16.86 21.28 -1.01
CA ASP A 59 16.49 20.58 0.22
C ASP A 59 15.66 21.39 1.23
N HIS A 60 14.74 22.19 0.71
CA HIS A 60 13.85 23.03 1.51
C HIS A 60 12.95 22.25 2.47
N SER A 61 12.70 20.96 2.24
CA SER A 61 12.00 20.11 3.21
C SER A 61 12.78 19.97 4.52
N THR A 62 14.09 19.77 4.44
CA THR A 62 14.98 19.64 5.60
C THR A 62 15.15 20.99 6.29
N LEU A 63 15.34 22.07 5.52
CA LEU A 63 15.43 23.43 6.06
C LEU A 63 14.16 23.81 6.83
N HIS A 64 12.99 23.50 6.27
CA HIS A 64 11.70 23.73 6.95
C HIS A 64 11.57 22.90 8.23
N ALA A 65 11.90 21.61 8.18
CA ALA A 65 11.85 20.72 9.33
C ALA A 65 12.70 21.24 10.50
N GLN A 66 13.93 21.68 10.22
CA GLN A 66 14.84 22.25 11.22
C GLN A 66 14.33 23.60 11.76
N ALA A 67 13.91 24.52 10.88
CA ALA A 67 13.48 25.85 11.27
C ALA A 67 12.18 25.85 12.09
N LYS A 68 11.25 24.94 11.78
CA LYS A 68 9.94 24.85 12.45
C LYS A 68 9.87 23.75 13.50
N LYS A 69 10.90 22.91 13.62
CA LYS A 69 10.90 21.69 14.45
C LYS A 69 9.76 20.73 14.07
N HIS A 70 9.48 20.61 12.78
CA HIS A 70 8.49 19.68 12.25
C HIS A 70 9.20 18.39 11.86
N ASN A 71 8.94 17.32 12.59
CA ASN A 71 9.79 16.13 12.53
C ASN A 71 9.48 15.22 11.34
N LEU A 72 8.29 15.30 10.75
CA LEU A 72 7.81 14.32 9.77
C LEU A 72 7.42 14.96 8.45
N THR A 73 7.84 14.32 7.37
CA THR A 73 7.42 14.65 6.00
C THR A 73 7.10 13.39 5.21
N VAL A 74 6.19 13.51 4.23
CA VAL A 74 5.88 12.46 3.28
C VAL A 74 6.30 12.88 1.88
N ASN A 75 6.95 11.98 1.14
CA ASN A 75 7.24 12.19 -0.26
C ASN A 75 5.96 12.06 -1.09
N LEU A 76 5.61 13.11 -1.84
CA LEU A 76 4.38 13.17 -2.63
C LEU A 76 4.36 12.22 -3.84
N THR A 77 5.50 11.63 -4.21
CA THR A 77 5.62 10.65 -5.30
C THR A 77 5.71 9.22 -4.82
N THR A 78 6.44 8.97 -3.73
CA THR A 78 6.75 7.61 -3.25
C THR A 78 6.00 7.22 -1.99
N PHE A 79 5.30 8.16 -1.35
CA PHE A 79 4.61 7.99 -0.06
C PHE A 79 5.51 7.56 1.11
N ARG A 80 6.83 7.57 0.92
CA ARG A 80 7.80 7.33 1.98
C ARG A 80 7.72 8.44 3.02
N VAL A 81 7.69 8.08 4.29
CA VAL A 81 7.67 9.03 5.40
C VAL A 81 9.05 9.10 6.01
N TRP A 82 9.61 10.31 6.10
CA TRP A 82 10.91 10.54 6.73
C TRP A 82 10.74 11.26 8.06
N CYS A 83 11.43 10.77 9.08
CA CYS A 83 11.57 11.44 10.35
C CYS A 83 12.94 12.11 10.46
N TYR A 84 12.96 13.44 10.53
CA TYR A 84 14.18 14.23 10.68
C TYR A 84 14.81 14.10 12.06
N ALA A 85 14.00 13.91 13.11
CA ALA A 85 14.51 13.75 14.47
C ALA A 85 15.09 12.35 14.73
N CYS A 86 14.57 11.31 14.05
CA CYS A 86 15.09 9.95 14.16
C CYS A 86 16.09 9.59 13.05
N GLU A 87 16.30 10.49 12.08
CA GLU A 87 17.16 10.30 10.90
C GLU A 87 16.89 8.98 10.17
N LYS A 88 15.61 8.59 10.09
CA LYS A 88 15.19 7.32 9.47
C LYS A 88 13.85 7.44 8.77
N GLU A 89 13.65 6.53 7.82
CA GLU A 89 12.33 6.26 7.26
C GLU A 89 11.44 5.59 8.31
N VAL A 90 10.17 6.00 8.34
CA VAL A 90 9.17 5.51 9.29
C VAL A 90 7.95 5.02 8.54
N PHE A 91 7.25 4.05 9.13
CA PHE A 91 6.08 3.42 8.52
C PHE A 91 4.84 3.73 9.38
N LEU A 92 3.73 4.11 8.72
CA LEU A 92 2.48 4.50 9.38
C LEU A 92 1.70 3.30 9.93
N ASP A 93 1.98 2.09 9.45
CA ASP A 93 1.31 0.86 9.86
C ASP A 93 1.88 0.30 11.16
N GLN A 94 1.31 0.68 12.30
CA GLN A 94 1.40 -0.16 13.51
C GLN A 94 0.32 0.08 14.60
N ASN A 95 -0.68 0.94 14.38
CA ASN A 95 -1.65 1.31 15.43
C ASN A 95 -3.11 0.85 15.19
N LEU A 96 -3.36 -0.23 14.44
CA LEU A 96 -4.71 -0.83 14.35
C LEU A 96 -4.96 -2.00 15.32
N ALA A 97 -3.99 -2.38 16.17
CA ALA A 97 -4.04 -3.62 16.97
C ALA A 97 -3.93 -3.45 18.49
N SER A 98 -4.36 -2.33 19.07
CA SER A 98 -4.25 -2.11 20.53
C SER A 98 -5.48 -1.43 21.16
N HIS A 99 -6.66 -2.04 21.00
CA HIS A 99 -7.71 -1.92 22.01
C HIS A 99 -7.83 -3.25 22.78
N PRO A 100 -7.31 -3.35 24.02
CA PRO A 100 -7.46 -4.54 24.85
C PRO A 100 -8.80 -4.48 25.57
N THR A 101 -9.83 -5.17 25.07
CA THR A 101 -11.00 -5.50 25.88
C THR A 101 -10.68 -6.71 26.76
N ASN A 102 -10.52 -6.44 28.05
CA ASN A 102 -10.50 -7.41 29.14
C ASN A 102 -11.72 -8.34 29.10
N LEU A 103 -11.52 -9.65 29.13
CA LEU A 103 -12.41 -10.60 29.81
C LEU A 103 -11.64 -11.89 30.18
N PRO A 104 -11.82 -12.45 31.38
CA PRO A 104 -10.95 -13.50 31.89
C PRO A 104 -11.50 -14.89 31.51
N SER A 105 -10.63 -15.82 31.08
CA SER A 105 -11.04 -17.22 30.95
C SER A 105 -10.11 -18.15 31.73
N LYS A 106 -10.74 -18.86 32.66
CA LYS A 106 -10.20 -19.92 33.51
C LYS A 106 -9.95 -21.19 32.68
N TYR A 107 -8.82 -21.84 32.97
CA TYR A 107 -8.61 -23.29 33.12
C TYR A 107 -8.99 -24.31 32.02
N MET A 108 -7.93 -25.01 31.60
CA MET A 108 -7.72 -26.46 31.36
C MET A 108 -8.34 -27.23 30.17
N GLU A 109 -7.41 -27.95 29.52
CA GLU A 109 -7.50 -29.08 28.59
C GLU A 109 -8.61 -30.10 28.90
N GLN A 110 -9.28 -30.59 27.84
CA GLN A 110 -9.20 -32.00 27.43
C GLN A 110 -9.82 -32.29 26.06
N ASP A 111 -9.23 -33.29 25.42
CA ASP A 111 -9.49 -33.85 24.08
C ASP A 111 -10.95 -34.20 23.76
N ALA A 112 -11.40 -33.81 22.55
CA ALA A 112 -12.28 -34.59 21.69
C ALA A 112 -12.42 -33.95 20.29
N VAL A 113 -12.12 -34.71 19.23
CA VAL A 113 -12.56 -34.51 17.82
C VAL A 113 -13.90 -35.27 17.65
N PRO A 114 -14.88 -34.96 16.74
CA PRO A 114 -15.12 -33.89 15.71
C PRO A 114 -16.50 -33.17 15.96
N PRO A 115 -17.17 -32.41 15.03
CA PRO A 115 -16.90 -32.13 13.61
C PRO A 115 -16.84 -30.64 13.19
N ALA A 116 -16.18 -30.46 12.05
CA ALA A 116 -16.02 -29.21 11.32
C ALA A 116 -17.37 -28.61 10.87
N HIS A 117 -17.56 -27.32 11.17
CA HIS A 117 -18.48 -26.47 10.43
C HIS A 117 -17.87 -25.09 10.16
N LEU A 118 -17.52 -24.89 8.88
CA LEU A 118 -17.73 -23.68 8.09
C LEU A 118 -16.83 -22.45 8.34
N LEU A 119 -15.53 -22.62 8.06
CA LEU A 119 -14.86 -21.66 7.19
C LEU A 119 -15.03 -22.19 5.76
N LYS A 120 -15.70 -21.45 4.88
CA LYS A 120 -15.77 -21.80 3.46
C LYS A 120 -14.35 -21.80 2.90
N ALA A 121 -13.77 -22.99 2.79
CA ALA A 121 -12.55 -23.26 2.07
C ALA A 121 -12.74 -22.82 0.62
N VAL A 122 -11.83 -21.97 0.14
CA VAL A 122 -11.70 -21.67 -1.28
C VAL A 122 -11.21 -22.95 -1.97
N PRO A 123 -11.93 -23.52 -2.94
CA PRO A 123 -11.47 -24.71 -3.63
C PRO A 123 -10.21 -24.40 -4.42
N ILE A 124 -9.12 -25.10 -4.11
CA ILE A 124 -7.96 -25.21 -4.99
C ILE A 124 -8.39 -26.13 -6.13
N ALA A 125 -8.77 -25.55 -7.27
CA ALA A 125 -9.03 -26.30 -8.48
C ALA A 125 -7.69 -26.78 -9.07
N VAL A 126 -7.34 -28.03 -8.79
CA VAL A 126 -6.44 -28.80 -9.65
C VAL A 126 -7.15 -29.08 -10.98
N ALA A 127 -6.42 -28.88 -12.07
CA ALA A 127 -6.91 -28.94 -13.44
C ALA A 127 -7.55 -30.30 -13.78
N ASP A 128 -8.70 -30.26 -14.45
CA ASP A 128 -9.19 -31.33 -15.31
C ASP A 128 -9.68 -30.69 -16.61
N GLU A 129 -9.26 -31.25 -17.74
CA GLU A 129 -9.55 -30.74 -19.06
C GLU A 129 -10.95 -31.17 -19.50
N GLY A 130 -11.84 -30.21 -19.71
CA GLY A 130 -13.18 -30.46 -20.24
C GLY A 130 -13.85 -29.17 -20.67
N GLU A 131 -13.90 -28.94 -21.98
CA GLU A 131 -14.73 -27.90 -22.60
C GLU A 131 -16.21 -28.14 -22.25
N SER A 132 -16.81 -27.19 -21.54
CA SER A 132 -18.27 -27.01 -21.55
C SER A 132 -18.58 -25.55 -21.26
N GLU A 133 -19.02 -24.83 -22.29
CA GLU A 133 -19.54 -23.47 -22.15
C GLU A 133 -20.95 -23.56 -21.54
N SER A 134 -21.12 -23.05 -20.33
CA SER A 134 -22.44 -22.73 -19.78
C SER A 134 -22.39 -21.49 -18.89
N GLU A 135 -23.42 -20.67 -19.06
CA GLU A 135 -23.55 -19.29 -18.57
C GLU A 135 -23.83 -19.25 -17.06
N ASP A 136 -22.79 -19.17 -16.22
CA ASP A 136 -22.88 -18.76 -14.80
C ASP A 136 -21.57 -18.06 -14.36
N ASP A 137 -21.31 -16.88 -14.93
CA ASP A 137 -20.05 -16.12 -14.78
C ASP A 137 -19.97 -15.29 -13.46
N ASP A 138 -21.06 -15.21 -12.68
CA ASP A 138 -21.13 -14.32 -11.50
C ASP A 138 -20.67 -14.94 -10.17
N LEU A 139 -20.39 -16.25 -10.13
CA LEU A 139 -19.99 -16.95 -8.89
C LEU A 139 -18.50 -17.25 -8.76
N LYS A 140 -17.69 -16.99 -9.80
CA LYS A 140 -16.24 -17.25 -9.73
C LYS A 140 -15.52 -16.08 -9.04
N PRO A 141 -14.78 -16.32 -7.94
CA PRO A 141 -14.00 -15.27 -7.29
C PRO A 141 -12.97 -14.70 -8.27
N ARG A 142 -13.08 -13.39 -8.56
CA ARG A 142 -12.15 -12.65 -9.41
C ARG A 142 -10.77 -12.60 -8.77
N GLY A 143 -9.74 -12.41 -9.59
CA GLY A 143 -8.37 -12.35 -9.11
C GLY A 143 -7.71 -13.71 -8.86
N LEU A 144 -8.48 -14.80 -8.77
CA LEU A 144 -7.94 -16.16 -8.58
C LEU A 144 -7.55 -16.81 -9.91
N THR A 145 -6.44 -16.34 -10.49
CA THR A 145 -5.96 -16.77 -11.81
C THR A 145 -4.56 -17.30 -11.73
N GLY A 146 -4.33 -18.54 -12.16
CA GLY A 146 -2.96 -19.06 -12.29
C GLY A 146 -2.18 -18.32 -13.38
N MET A 147 -0.91 -17.98 -13.11
CA MET A 147 0.02 -17.46 -14.12
C MET A 147 0.91 -18.58 -14.64
N LYS A 148 1.09 -18.65 -15.97
CA LYS A 148 1.97 -19.64 -16.61
C LYS A 148 3.42 -19.43 -16.15
N ASN A 149 4.13 -20.53 -15.90
CA ASN A 149 5.56 -20.48 -15.61
C ASN A 149 6.33 -20.47 -16.94
N LEU A 150 7.19 -19.48 -17.14
CA LEU A 150 7.97 -19.31 -18.38
C LEU A 150 9.43 -19.76 -18.22
N GLY A 151 9.71 -20.56 -17.20
CA GLY A 151 11.06 -20.99 -16.82
C GLY A 151 11.64 -20.08 -15.75
N ASN A 152 11.92 -20.64 -14.56
CA ASN A 152 12.38 -19.91 -13.37
C ASN A 152 11.51 -18.70 -12.97
N SER A 153 10.31 -18.50 -13.51
CA SER A 153 9.50 -17.30 -13.23
C SER A 153 8.61 -17.43 -12.00
N CYS A 154 8.71 -18.52 -11.24
CA CYS A 154 7.84 -18.80 -10.10
C CYS A 154 7.97 -17.74 -8.99
N TYR A 155 9.17 -17.22 -8.74
CA TYR A 155 9.40 -16.15 -7.76
C TYR A 155 8.62 -14.88 -8.14
N MET A 156 8.62 -14.53 -9.43
CA MET A 156 7.94 -13.36 -9.95
C MET A 156 6.42 -13.57 -9.93
N ASN A 157 5.95 -14.75 -10.34
CA ASN A 157 4.54 -15.10 -10.29
C ASN A 157 4.01 -15.05 -8.85
N ALA A 158 4.77 -15.54 -7.86
CA ALA A 158 4.39 -15.45 -6.45
C ALA A 158 4.27 -13.99 -5.98
N ALA A 159 5.25 -13.15 -6.30
CA ALA A 159 5.21 -11.73 -5.95
C ALA A 159 4.03 -10.99 -6.63
N LEU A 160 3.77 -11.27 -7.92
CA LEU A 160 2.68 -10.67 -8.67
C LEU A 160 1.30 -11.08 -8.13
N GLN A 161 1.11 -12.34 -7.68
CA GLN A 161 -0.11 -12.76 -6.99
C GLN A 161 -0.29 -12.10 -5.63
N ALA A 162 0.79 -11.95 -4.86
CA ALA A 162 0.73 -11.27 -3.57
C ALA A 162 0.28 -9.81 -3.75
N LEU A 163 0.86 -9.11 -4.73
CA LEU A 163 0.50 -7.73 -5.04
C LEU A 163 -0.92 -7.60 -5.61
N SER A 164 -1.37 -8.53 -6.47
CA SER A 164 -2.73 -8.49 -7.04
C SER A 164 -3.82 -8.70 -5.99
N ASN A 165 -3.46 -9.26 -4.83
CA ASN A 165 -4.36 -9.49 -3.70
C ASN A 165 -4.25 -8.41 -2.61
N CYS A 166 -3.63 -7.26 -2.92
CA CYS A 166 -3.64 -6.08 -2.06
C CYS A 166 -4.75 -5.12 -2.52
N PRO A 167 -5.91 -5.04 -1.83
CA PRO A 167 -7.08 -4.31 -2.34
C PRO A 167 -6.82 -2.84 -2.71
N PRO A 168 -6.09 -2.03 -1.91
CA PRO A 168 -5.81 -0.64 -2.28
C PRO A 168 -5.01 -0.51 -3.57
N LEU A 169 -4.04 -1.40 -3.79
CA LEU A 169 -3.17 -1.41 -4.96
C LEU A 169 -3.95 -1.85 -6.20
N THR A 170 -4.69 -2.96 -6.08
CA THR A 170 -5.51 -3.50 -7.16
C THR A 170 -6.57 -2.51 -7.59
N GLN A 171 -7.26 -1.86 -6.65
CA GLN A 171 -8.26 -0.85 -6.95
C GLN A 171 -7.65 0.37 -7.65
N PHE A 172 -6.47 0.84 -7.22
CA PHE A 172 -5.76 1.93 -7.90
C PHE A 172 -5.50 1.59 -9.38
N PHE A 173 -5.02 0.38 -9.67
CA PHE A 173 -4.72 -0.01 -11.06
C PHE A 173 -5.96 -0.28 -11.91
N LEU A 174 -7.09 -0.68 -11.30
CA LEU A 174 -8.36 -0.91 -12.00
C LEU A 174 -9.14 0.39 -12.26
N GLU A 175 -9.18 1.31 -11.31
CA GLU A 175 -10.05 2.49 -11.35
C GLU A 175 -9.30 3.77 -11.74
N CYS A 176 -8.05 3.92 -11.30
CA CYS A 176 -7.27 5.15 -11.46
C CYS A 176 -6.25 5.05 -12.61
N GLY A 177 -6.59 4.31 -13.68
CA GLY A 177 -5.66 4.00 -14.75
C GLY A 177 -5.04 5.21 -15.46
N GLY A 178 -5.76 6.33 -15.52
CA GLY A 178 -5.26 7.59 -16.08
C GLY A 178 -4.19 8.29 -15.24
N LEU A 179 -4.02 7.91 -13.97
CA LEU A 179 -2.98 8.44 -13.06
C LEU A 179 -1.70 7.59 -13.11
N VAL A 180 -1.73 6.43 -13.77
CA VAL A 180 -0.58 5.54 -13.86
C VAL A 180 0.49 6.19 -14.73
N ARG A 181 1.66 6.43 -14.15
CA ARG A 181 2.82 6.98 -14.87
C ARG A 181 3.38 5.94 -15.84
N THR A 182 3.29 6.22 -17.14
CA THR A 182 3.79 5.33 -18.20
C THR A 182 5.00 5.88 -18.95
N ASP A 183 5.48 7.07 -18.56
CA ASP A 183 6.56 7.83 -19.20
C ASP A 183 7.94 7.22 -18.98
N LYS A 184 8.12 6.44 -17.91
CA LYS A 184 9.42 5.85 -17.56
C LYS A 184 9.58 4.45 -18.13
N LYS A 185 10.72 4.20 -18.80
CA LYS A 185 11.13 2.86 -19.24
C LYS A 185 11.98 2.18 -18.13
N PRO A 186 11.82 0.87 -17.91
CA PRO A 186 10.77 0.01 -18.46
C PRO A 186 9.41 0.38 -17.88
N ALA A 187 8.35 0.36 -18.70
CA ALA A 187 7.01 0.82 -18.32
C ALA A 187 6.30 -0.19 -17.40
N LEU A 188 6.90 -0.50 -16.25
CA LEU A 188 6.46 -1.53 -15.30
C LEU A 188 5.04 -1.28 -14.82
N CYS A 189 4.71 -0.04 -14.48
CA CYS A 189 3.36 0.30 -14.03
C CYS A 189 2.31 0.05 -15.13
N LYS A 190 2.65 0.31 -16.41
CA LYS A 190 1.77 0.01 -17.54
C LYS A 190 1.61 -1.50 -17.76
N SER A 191 2.70 -2.25 -17.67
CA SER A 191 2.66 -3.71 -17.79
C SER A 191 1.87 -4.35 -16.66
N TYR A 192 2.07 -3.88 -15.43
CA TYR A 192 1.35 -4.35 -14.25
C TYR A 192 -0.13 -4.00 -14.30
N GLN A 193 -0.48 -2.78 -14.73
CA GLN A 193 -1.87 -2.38 -14.95
C GLN A 193 -2.59 -3.30 -15.94
N LYS A 194 -1.94 -3.62 -17.06
CA LYS A 194 -2.50 -4.54 -18.05
C LYS A 194 -2.72 -5.92 -17.44
N LEU A 195 -1.73 -6.45 -16.72
CA LEU A 195 -1.84 -7.72 -16.03
C LEU A 195 -3.02 -7.74 -15.04
N ILE A 196 -3.15 -6.73 -14.18
CA ILE A 196 -4.24 -6.66 -13.19
C ILE A 196 -5.61 -6.58 -13.87
N SER A 197 -5.71 -5.84 -14.98
CA SER A 197 -6.94 -5.77 -15.77
C SER A 197 -7.36 -7.14 -16.33
N GLU A 198 -6.39 -7.98 -16.72
CA GLU A 198 -6.63 -9.35 -17.22
C GLU A 198 -6.92 -10.34 -16.09
N VAL A 199 -6.19 -10.25 -14.97
CA VAL A 199 -6.36 -11.12 -13.80
C VAL A 199 -7.71 -10.91 -13.12
N TRP A 200 -8.23 -9.69 -13.14
CA TRP A 200 -9.50 -9.28 -12.52
C TRP A 200 -10.63 -9.01 -13.54
N HIS A 201 -10.45 -9.38 -14.81
CA HIS A 201 -11.45 -9.15 -15.86
C HIS A 201 -12.79 -9.83 -15.55
N LYS A 202 -13.90 -9.16 -15.90
CA LYS A 202 -15.26 -9.58 -15.53
C LYS A 202 -15.82 -10.75 -16.34
N LYS A 203 -15.27 -11.02 -17.52
CA LYS A 203 -15.70 -12.12 -18.40
C LYS A 203 -14.57 -13.13 -18.51
N ARG A 204 -14.83 -14.38 -18.18
CA ARG A 204 -13.98 -15.52 -18.53
C ARG A 204 -14.74 -16.58 -19.28
#